data_AF-A0A6M3X4T9-F1
#
_entry.id   AF-A0A6M3X4T9-F1
#
_cell.length_a   1.000
_cell.length_b   1.000
_cell.length_c   1.000
_cell.angle_alpha   90.00
_cell.angle_beta   90.00
_cell.angle_gamma   90.00
#
_symmetry.space_group_name_H-M   'P 1'
#
loop_
_entity.id
_entity.type
_entity.pdbx_description
1 polymer ?
#
loop_
_entity_poly.entity_id
_entity_poly.type
_entity_poly.pdbx_seq_one_letter_code
_entity_poly.pdbx_strand_id
1 'polypeptide(L)'
;MKEIFPKDVYQAEMSKTAPDTDNITLEGPKIAEGKVVHIRMFYAIDLTTANKTLRIGYDRGGVNHWVKRKAAGTGAYGIWQNQTMVLVENEKPICMIESPTASDVCTLVARGVYL
;
A
#
# COMPACT_ATOMS: atom_id res chain seq x y z
N MET A 1 -16.59 23.04 -3.96
CA MET A 1 -16.45 22.55 -2.57
C MET A 1 -15.00 22.67 -2.19
N LYS A 2 -14.67 23.38 -1.10
CA LYS A 2 -13.31 23.39 -0.54
C LYS A 2 -13.21 22.12 0.30
N GLU A 3 -12.38 21.16 -0.10
CA GLU A 3 -12.12 19.99 0.73
C GLU A 3 -11.44 20.43 2.03
N ILE A 4 -12.17 20.28 3.14
CA ILE A 4 -11.66 20.50 4.48
C ILE A 4 -11.01 19.18 4.91
N PHE A 5 -9.78 18.93 4.46
CA PHE A 5 -8.97 17.90 5.10
C PHE A 5 -8.39 18.49 6.39
N PRO A 6 -8.47 17.77 7.53
CA PRO A 6 -7.66 18.13 8.69
C PRO A 6 -6.19 18.15 8.26
N LYS A 7 -5.43 19.18 8.65
CA LYS A 7 -4.01 19.36 8.24
C LYS A 7 -3.10 18.20 8.69
N ASP A 8 -3.59 17.31 9.54
CA ASP A 8 -2.84 16.21 10.15
C ASP A 8 -3.25 14.84 9.58
N VAL A 9 -3.65 14.75 8.31
CA VAL A 9 -3.99 13.48 7.65
C VAL A 9 -2.87 13.03 6.72
N TYR A 10 -2.49 11.76 6.84
CA TYR A 10 -1.70 11.06 5.84
C TYR A 10 -2.64 10.31 4.90
N GLN A 11 -2.44 10.46 3.59
CA GLN A 11 -3.20 9.74 2.57
C GLN A 11 -2.28 9.33 1.41
N ALA A 12 -2.32 8.04 1.08
CA ALA A 12 -1.72 7.46 -0.11
C ALA A 12 -2.79 6.64 -0.83
N GLU A 13 -2.95 6.89 -2.13
CA GLU A 13 -3.82 6.13 -3.01
C GLU A 13 -3.10 5.98 -4.33
N MET A 14 -2.53 4.80 -4.55
CA MET A 14 -1.67 4.50 -5.70
C MET A 14 -2.32 3.41 -6.51
N SER A 15 -2.50 3.63 -7.79
CA SER A 15 -2.96 2.60 -8.72
C SER A 15 -1.98 2.45 -9.87
N LYS A 16 -1.69 1.22 -10.25
CA LYS A 16 -0.84 0.91 -11.40
C LYS A 16 -1.45 -0.26 -12.16
N THR A 17 -1.44 -0.14 -13.47
CA THR A 17 -1.72 -1.26 -14.37
C THR A 17 -0.43 -2.03 -14.59
N ALA A 18 -0.46 -3.33 -14.33
CA ALA A 18 0.69 -4.20 -14.55
C ALA A 18 1.06 -4.22 -16.06
N PRO A 19 2.29 -3.85 -16.42
CA PRO A 19 2.71 -3.83 -17.83
C PRO A 19 2.93 -5.24 -18.38
N ASP A 20 3.35 -6.18 -17.53
CA ASP A 20 3.71 -7.56 -17.86
C ASP A 20 3.58 -8.45 -16.60
N THR A 21 4.33 -9.57 -16.58
CA THR A 21 4.32 -10.55 -15.48
C THR A 21 5.43 -10.36 -14.44
N ASP A 22 6.15 -9.24 -14.47
CA ASP A 22 7.16 -8.95 -13.45
C ASP A 22 6.54 -8.35 -12.20
N ASN A 23 7.20 -8.56 -11.05
CA ASN A 23 6.75 -8.02 -9.78
C ASN A 23 6.59 -6.50 -9.88
N ILE A 24 5.45 -5.99 -9.40
CA ILE A 24 5.22 -4.55 -9.31
C ILE A 24 5.16 -4.13 -7.85
N THR A 25 5.78 -2.99 -7.55
CA THR A 25 5.68 -2.32 -6.26
C THR A 25 4.91 -1.02 -6.42
N LEU A 26 3.94 -0.81 -5.53
CA LEU A 26 3.22 0.44 -5.33
C LEU A 26 3.78 1.09 -4.07
N GLU A 27 4.10 2.38 -4.14
CA GLU A 27 4.77 3.09 -3.06
C GLU A 27 4.01 4.38 -2.74
N GLY A 28 3.60 4.53 -1.48
CA GLY A 28 3.06 5.79 -0.99
C GLY A 28 4.15 6.87 -0.81
N PRO A 29 3.75 8.13 -0.56
CA PRO A 29 4.68 9.18 -0.21
C PRO A 29 5.38 8.87 1.11
N LYS A 30 6.62 9.32 1.24
CA LYS A 30 7.37 9.27 2.50
C LYS A 30 6.69 10.10 3.58
N ILE A 31 6.79 9.64 4.82
CA ILE A 31 6.47 10.44 5.99
C ILE A 31 7.48 11.60 6.05
N ALA A 32 6.96 12.82 6.25
CA ALA A 32 7.80 14.01 6.35
C ALA A 32 8.82 13.90 7.51
N GLU A 33 9.92 14.63 7.38
CA GLU A 33 10.96 14.69 8.41
C GLU A 33 10.40 15.16 9.76
N GLY A 34 10.84 14.54 10.86
CA GLY A 34 10.37 14.85 12.21
C GLY A 34 8.90 14.51 12.48
N LYS A 35 8.23 13.76 11.60
CA LYS A 35 6.82 13.37 11.76
C LYS A 35 6.64 11.89 12.05
N VAL A 36 5.54 11.58 12.72
CA VAL A 36 5.06 10.22 12.97
C VAL A 36 3.62 10.11 12.51
N VAL A 37 3.25 8.99 11.88
CA VAL A 37 1.90 8.72 11.39
C VAL A 37 1.38 7.42 11.97
N HIS A 38 0.15 7.47 12.49
CA HIS A 38 -0.65 6.29 12.77
C HIS A 38 -1.50 5.94 11.56
N ILE A 39 -1.03 4.99 10.75
CA ILE A 39 -1.78 4.42 9.63
C ILE A 39 -2.88 3.52 10.20
N ARG A 40 -4.14 3.92 10.00
CA ARG A 40 -5.33 3.22 10.51
C ARG A 40 -6.04 2.39 9.46
N MET A 41 -5.83 2.71 8.20
CA MET A 41 -6.36 1.98 7.05
C MET A 41 -5.20 1.67 6.13
N PHE A 42 -4.92 0.39 5.94
CA PHE A 42 -3.89 -0.05 5.01
C PHE A 42 -4.34 -1.29 4.26
N TYR A 43 -4.56 -1.16 2.97
CA TYR A 43 -4.96 -2.28 2.13
C TYR A 43 -4.36 -2.19 0.73
N ALA A 44 -4.26 -3.35 0.10
CA ALA A 44 -4.00 -3.46 -1.32
C ALA A 44 -5.02 -4.40 -1.96
N ILE A 45 -5.40 -4.09 -3.19
CA ILE A 45 -6.39 -4.84 -3.95
C ILE A 45 -5.84 -5.10 -5.35
N ASP A 46 -6.08 -6.30 -5.83
CA ASP A 46 -5.94 -6.72 -7.22
C ASP A 46 -7.36 -7.01 -7.75
N LEU A 47 -7.77 -6.26 -8.79
CA LEU A 47 -9.16 -6.22 -9.26
C LEU A 47 -9.48 -7.25 -10.34
N THR A 48 -8.49 -8.00 -10.85
CA THR A 48 -8.62 -8.69 -12.14
C THR A 48 -8.46 -10.20 -12.06
N THR A 49 -7.44 -10.77 -11.40
CA THR A 49 -7.16 -12.21 -11.58
C THR A 49 -6.76 -13.03 -10.35
N ALA A 50 -7.20 -14.29 -10.36
CA ALA A 50 -6.85 -15.37 -9.45
C ALA A 50 -5.40 -15.85 -9.65
N ASN A 51 -4.70 -16.18 -8.56
CA ASN A 51 -3.36 -16.81 -8.47
C ASN A 51 -2.13 -15.91 -8.25
N LYS A 52 -2.26 -14.66 -7.77
CA LYS A 52 -1.10 -13.81 -7.42
C LYS A 52 -0.91 -13.69 -5.92
N THR A 53 0.23 -13.18 -5.45
CA THR A 53 0.43 -12.92 -4.02
C THR A 53 0.60 -11.44 -3.77
N LEU A 54 -0.23 -10.88 -2.88
CA LEU A 54 -0.07 -9.52 -2.38
C LEU A 54 0.80 -9.52 -1.12
N ARG A 55 1.66 -8.51 -1.03
CA ARG A 55 2.31 -8.12 0.22
C ARG A 55 2.02 -6.66 0.51
N ILE A 56 1.83 -6.35 1.78
CA ILE A 56 1.84 -4.97 2.28
C ILE A 56 2.92 -4.85 3.34
N GLY A 57 3.48 -3.65 3.44
CA GLY A 57 4.64 -3.38 4.27
C GLY A 57 5.01 -1.92 4.29
N TYR A 58 6.25 -1.64 4.68
CA TYR A 58 6.84 -0.32 4.61
C TYR A 58 8.29 -0.40 4.13
N ASP A 59 8.75 0.64 3.46
CA ASP A 59 10.16 0.85 3.15
C ASP A 59 10.80 1.70 4.26
N ARG A 60 11.96 1.26 4.75
CA ARG A 60 12.79 1.98 5.70
C ARG A 60 14.21 2.03 5.15
N GLY A 61 14.62 3.20 4.67
CA GLY A 61 15.98 3.41 4.17
C GLY A 61 16.36 2.51 2.98
N GLY A 62 15.40 2.17 2.11
CA GLY A 62 15.61 1.28 0.97
C GLY A 62 15.43 -0.21 1.28
N VAL A 63 15.08 -0.56 2.52
CA VAL A 63 14.79 -1.93 2.94
C VAL A 63 13.29 -2.13 3.08
N ASN A 64 12.75 -3.09 2.33
CA ASN A 64 11.33 -3.44 2.37
C ASN A 64 11.02 -4.38 3.55
N HIS A 65 10.16 -3.94 4.46
CA HIS A 65 9.66 -4.69 5.60
C HIS A 65 8.21 -5.14 5.36
N TRP A 66 8.02 -6.43 5.10
CA TRP A 66 6.70 -7.01 4.81
C TRP A 66 5.97 -7.38 6.09
N VAL A 67 4.80 -6.79 6.32
CA VAL A 67 3.99 -7.04 7.53
C VAL A 67 2.92 -8.10 7.32
N LYS A 68 2.44 -8.24 6.07
CA LYS A 68 1.41 -9.22 5.73
C LYS A 68 1.58 -9.70 4.30
N ARG A 69 1.35 -11.00 4.09
CA ARG A 69 1.36 -11.65 2.77
C ARG A 69 0.08 -12.48 2.61
N LYS A 70 -0.56 -12.42 1.45
CA LYS A 70 -1.77 -13.18 1.16
C LYS A 70 -1.74 -13.66 -0.29
N ALA A 71 -1.80 -14.97 -0.47
CA ALA A 71 -2.02 -15.57 -1.78
C ALA A 71 -3.47 -15.34 -2.22
N ALA A 72 -3.66 -15.15 -3.52
CA ALA A 72 -4.95 -15.02 -4.16
C ALA A 72 -5.78 -16.30 -3.98
N GLY A 73 -7.09 -16.10 -3.87
CA GLY A 73 -8.06 -17.15 -4.16
C GLY A 73 -8.53 -17.04 -5.60
N THR A 74 -9.80 -17.36 -5.83
CA THR A 74 -10.48 -17.15 -7.11
C THR A 74 -11.08 -15.73 -7.20
N GLY A 75 -10.81 -15.02 -8.30
CA GLY A 75 -11.33 -13.67 -8.57
C GLY A 75 -10.53 -12.53 -7.95
N ALA A 76 -11.13 -11.32 -7.96
CA ALA A 76 -10.56 -10.13 -7.32
C ALA A 76 -10.33 -10.38 -5.82
N TYR A 77 -9.18 -9.95 -5.32
CA TYR A 77 -8.82 -10.19 -3.93
C TYR A 77 -8.02 -9.03 -3.34
N GLY A 78 -8.12 -8.90 -2.02
CA GLY A 78 -7.42 -7.87 -1.28
C GLY A 78 -6.76 -8.41 -0.02
N ILE A 79 -5.73 -7.69 0.39
CA ILE A 79 -5.06 -7.81 1.68
C ILE A 79 -5.28 -6.51 2.44
N TRP A 80 -5.72 -6.60 3.69
CA TRP A 80 -5.89 -5.45 4.56
C TRP A 80 -5.17 -5.71 5.87
N GLN A 81 -4.61 -4.66 6.47
CA GLN A 81 -4.04 -4.69 7.81
C GLN A 81 -5.00 -4.01 8.78
N ASN A 82 -5.46 -4.77 9.77
CA ASN A 82 -6.42 -4.31 10.77
C ASN A 82 -5.75 -3.61 11.95
N GLN A 83 -4.46 -3.85 12.16
CA GLN A 83 -3.69 -3.22 13.23
C GLN A 83 -3.15 -1.88 12.76
N THR A 84 -3.18 -0.89 13.64
CA THR A 84 -2.52 0.40 13.37
C THR A 84 -1.04 0.17 13.09
N MET A 85 -0.57 0.67 11.96
CA MET A 85 0.86 0.68 11.64
C MET A 85 1.41 2.07 11.95
N VAL A 86 2.50 2.13 12.71
CA VAL A 86 3.19 3.38 13.01
C VAL A 86 4.31 3.54 12.01
N LEU A 87 4.26 4.61 11.22
CA LEU A 87 5.36 5.00 10.34
C LEU A 87 6.01 6.27 10.86
N VAL A 88 7.34 6.30 10.83
CA VAL A 88 8.14 7.46 11.22
C VAL A 88 8.77 8.11 10.01
N GLU A 89 9.46 9.23 10.23
CA GLU A 89 10.12 10.01 9.19
C GLU A 89 10.86 9.16 8.14
N ASN A 90 10.76 9.60 6.88
CA ASN A 90 11.37 8.97 5.71
C ASN A 90 10.90 7.55 5.37
N GLU A 91 10.07 6.91 6.19
CA GLU A 91 9.41 5.66 5.85
C GLU A 91 8.24 5.90 4.89
N LYS A 92 7.86 4.87 4.13
CA LYS A 92 6.67 4.93 3.28
C LYS A 92 5.94 3.58 3.26
N PRO A 93 4.61 3.57 3.18
CA PRO A 93 3.86 2.34 2.97
C PRO A 93 4.11 1.81 1.56
N ILE A 94 4.24 0.51 1.44
CA ILE A 94 4.46 -0.17 0.17
C ILE A 94 3.54 -1.38 0.01
N CYS A 95 3.22 -1.71 -1.22
CA CYS A 95 2.59 -2.96 -1.61
C CYS A 95 3.38 -3.59 -2.75
N MET A 96 3.51 -4.91 -2.75
CA MET A 96 4.03 -5.67 -3.88
C MET A 96 3.00 -6.69 -4.36
N ILE A 97 2.89 -6.81 -5.68
CA ILE A 97 2.12 -7.85 -6.35
C ILE A 97 3.13 -8.77 -7.03
N GLU A 98 3.14 -10.03 -6.59
CA GLU A 98 4.03 -11.06 -7.13
C GLU A 98 3.48 -11.59 -8.45
N SER A 99 4.24 -11.38 -9.52
CA SER A 99 3.97 -11.84 -10.88
C SER A 99 2.56 -11.53 -11.42
N PRO A 100 2.07 -10.28 -11.40
CA PRO A 100 0.76 -9.90 -11.91
C PRO A 100 0.53 -10.42 -13.34
N THR A 101 -0.71 -10.51 -13.77
CA THR A 101 -1.02 -10.69 -15.19
C THR A 101 -0.94 -9.33 -15.88
N ALA A 102 -0.48 -9.29 -17.12
CA ALA A 102 -0.50 -8.05 -17.89
C ALA A 102 -1.92 -7.45 -17.90
N SER A 103 -2.01 -6.14 -17.70
CA SER A 103 -3.26 -5.38 -17.54
C SER A 103 -3.99 -5.52 -16.20
N ASP A 104 -3.43 -6.24 -15.21
CA ASP A 104 -4.00 -6.24 -13.87
C ASP A 104 -3.98 -4.84 -13.25
N VAL A 105 -5.09 -4.42 -12.64
CA VAL A 105 -5.19 -3.12 -11.96
C VAL A 105 -4.98 -3.34 -10.47
N CYS A 106 -3.82 -2.90 -9.99
CA CYS A 106 -3.45 -3.03 -8.59
C CYS A 106 -3.53 -1.67 -7.91
N THR A 107 -4.13 -1.65 -6.72
CA THR A 107 -4.32 -0.43 -5.93
C THR A 107 -3.79 -0.62 -4.52
N LEU A 108 -3.07 0.38 -4.02
CA LEU A 108 -2.63 0.52 -2.64
C LEU A 108 -3.34 1.73 -2.02
N VAL A 109 -3.92 1.54 -0.83
CA VAL A 109 -4.47 2.63 -0.04
C VAL A 109 -3.90 2.58 1.37
N ALA A 110 -3.31 3.69 1.80
CA ALA A 110 -2.85 3.90 3.17
C ALA A 110 -3.37 5.24 3.69
N ARG A 111 -4.12 5.23 4.80
CA ARG A 111 -4.65 6.44 5.44
C ARG A 111 -4.40 6.43 6.93
N GLY A 112 -4.04 7.58 7.47
CA GLY A 112 -3.66 7.74 8.86
C GLY A 112 -3.73 9.18 9.34
N VAL A 113 -3.31 9.37 10.58
CA VAL A 113 -3.19 10.70 11.20
C VAL A 113 -1.75 10.94 11.64
N TYR A 114 -1.23 12.13 11.35
CA TYR A 114 0.02 12.60 11.93
C TYR A 114 -0.16 12.84 13.44
N LEU A 115 0.90 12.57 14.19
CA LEU A 115 1.02 12.93 15.61
C LEU A 115 1.70 14.29 15.78
#